data_AF-R9B004-F1
#
_entry.id   AF-R9B004-F1
#
_cell.length_a   1.000
_cell.length_b   1.000
_cell.length_c   1.000
_cell.angle_alpha   90.00
_cell.angle_beta   90.00
_cell.angle_gamma   90.00
#
_symmetry.space_group_name_H-M   'P 1'
#
loop_
_entity.id
_entity.type
_entity.pdbx_description
1 polymer ?
#
loop_
_entity_poly.entity_id
_entity_poly.type
_entity_poly.pdbx_seq_one_letter_code
_entity_poly.pdbx_strand_id
1 'polypeptide(L)' 'MKFVAICVMTIFTSGCASYQLAPEVESQECAYYHSKKAAPMPPSAMKELKQRCADSQK' A
#
# COMPACT_ATOMS: atom_id res chain seq x y z
N MET A 1 6.14 7.92 -44.45
CA MET A 1 7.00 7.96 -43.25
C MET A 1 6.40 8.79 -42.09
N LYS A 2 5.06 8.85 -41.92
CA LYS A 2 4.43 9.75 -40.93
C LYS A 2 3.54 9.03 -39.91
N PHE A 3 3.16 7.78 -40.21
CA PHE A 3 2.33 6.94 -39.36
C PHE A 3 3.13 6.06 -38.38
N VAL A 4 4.42 5.80 -38.67
CA VAL A 4 5.28 4.96 -37.81
C VAL A 4 5.56 5.64 -36.47
N ALA A 5 5.69 6.97 -36.45
CA ALA A 5 5.95 7.74 -35.22
C ALA A 5 4.78 7.71 -34.23
N ILE A 6 3.54 7.51 -34.71
CA ILE A 6 2.33 7.52 -33.87
C ILE A 6 2.20 6.19 -33.11
N CYS A 7 2.57 5.07 -33.73
CA CYS A 7 2.50 3.75 -33.10
C CYS A 7 3.50 3.55 -31.96
N VAL A 8 4.62 4.28 -31.94
CA VAL A 8 5.63 4.17 -30.87
C VAL A 8 5.17 4.88 -29.60
N MET A 9 4.40 5.96 -29.72
CA MET A 9 3.87 6.71 -28.56
C MET A 9 2.83 5.94 -27.76
N THR A 10 2.06 5.04 -28.38
CA THR A 10 0.96 4.31 -27.70
C THR A 10 1.43 3.16 -26.80
N ILE A 11 2.70 2.72 -26.93
CA ILE A 11 3.25 1.63 -26.11
C ILE A 11 3.75 2.17 -24.75
N PHE A 12 4.17 3.43 -24.71
CA PHE A 12 4.65 4.10 -23.48
C PHE A 12 3.53 4.50 -22.52
N THR A 13 2.27 4.41 -22.93
CA THR A 13 1.11 4.67 -22.07
C THR A 13 0.52 3.41 -21.45
N SER A 14 1.22 2.27 -21.51
CA SER A 14 0.92 1.12 -20.65
C SER A 14 1.32 1.49 -19.22
N GLY A 15 0.46 2.30 -18.59
CA GLY A 15 0.60 2.73 -17.21
C GLY A 15 0.77 1.52 -16.30
N CYS A 16 1.62 1.68 -15.31
CA CYS A 16 1.80 0.72 -14.23
C CYS A 16 0.43 0.32 -13.68
N ALA A 17 -0.09 -0.83 -14.12
CA ALA A 17 -1.07 -1.55 -13.35
C ALA A 17 -0.33 -1.98 -12.09
N SER A 18 -0.40 -1.16 -11.03
CA SER A 18 -0.07 -1.59 -9.69
C SER A 18 -0.96 -2.78 -9.41
N TYR A 19 -0.40 -3.97 -9.58
CA TYR A 19 -0.93 -5.21 -9.03
C TYR A 19 -1.07 -4.95 -7.52
N GLN A 20 -2.22 -4.45 -7.09
CA GLN A 20 -2.66 -4.64 -5.71
C GLN A 20 -2.94 -6.14 -5.65
N LEU A 21 -1.90 -6.90 -5.30
CA LEU A 21 -2.06 -8.27 -4.80
C LEU A 21 -3.27 -8.20 -3.86
N ALA A 22 -4.27 -9.03 -4.15
CA ALA A 22 -5.52 -9.10 -3.40
C ALA A 22 -5.18 -8.88 -1.92
N PRO A 23 -5.84 -7.93 -1.22
CA PRO A 23 -5.46 -7.57 0.13
C PRO A 23 -5.49 -8.85 0.94
N GLU A 24 -4.30 -9.36 1.26
CA GLU A 24 -4.11 -10.33 2.32
C GLU A 24 -4.90 -9.72 3.47
N VAL A 25 -5.98 -10.39 3.90
CA VAL A 25 -6.99 -9.78 4.77
C VAL A 25 -6.27 -9.34 6.03
N GLU A 26 -5.91 -8.07 6.05
CA GLU A 26 -5.08 -7.51 7.10
C GLU A 26 -5.90 -7.61 8.37
N SER A 27 -5.29 -8.12 9.44
CA SER A 27 -6.01 -8.23 10.70
C SER A 27 -6.49 -6.85 11.14
N GLN A 28 -7.62 -6.80 11.82
CA GLN A 28 -8.21 -5.53 12.27
C GLN A 28 -7.22 -4.71 13.11
N GLU A 29 -6.33 -5.36 13.87
CA GLU A 29 -5.30 -4.71 14.67
C GLU A 29 -4.22 -4.04 13.79
N CYS A 30 -3.83 -4.68 12.68
CA CYS A 30 -2.89 -4.11 11.73
C CYS A 30 -3.50 -2.97 10.90
N ALA A 31 -4.76 -3.12 10.47
CA ALA A 31 -5.51 -2.05 9.80
C ALA A 31 -5.64 -0.82 10.70
N TYR A 32 -5.92 -1.04 11.97
CA TYR A 32 -5.97 0.03 12.95
C TYR A 32 -4.60 0.70 13.14
N TYR A 33 -3.53 -0.08 13.33
CA TYR A 33 -2.16 0.46 13.44
C TYR A 33 -1.76 1.30 12.22
N HIS A 34 -2.02 0.83 11.01
CA HIS A 34 -1.74 1.56 9.77
C HIS A 34 -2.56 2.84 9.63
N SER A 35 -3.85 2.82 10.01
CA SER A 35 -4.69 4.02 10.02
C SER A 35 -4.20 5.12 10.98
N LYS A 36 -3.45 4.75 12.02
CA LYS A 36 -2.98 5.66 13.06
C LYS A 36 -1.52 6.10 12.91
N LYS A 37 -0.82 5.67 11.85
CA LYS A 37 0.62 5.96 11.64
C LYS A 37 0.97 7.45 11.58
N ALA A 38 0.04 8.28 11.12
CA ALA A 38 0.19 9.73 11.03
C ALA A 38 -0.54 10.48 12.17
N ALA A 39 -1.16 9.77 13.11
CA ALA A 39 -1.88 10.40 14.21
C ALA A 39 -0.87 10.95 15.25
N PRO A 40 -1.12 12.15 15.82
CA PRO A 40 -0.31 12.66 16.91
C PRO A 40 -0.63 11.86 18.17
N MET A 41 0.22 10.88 18.47
CA MET A 41 0.11 10.04 19.67
C MET A 41 1.48 9.79 20.30
N PRO A 42 1.54 9.51 21.61
CA PRO A 42 2.78 9.21 22.27
C PRO A 42 3.45 7.95 21.67
N PRO A 43 4.79 7.91 21.62
CA PRO A 43 5.53 6.81 21.00
C PRO A 43 5.29 5.46 21.70
N SER A 44 4.98 5.47 23.00
CA SER A 44 4.58 4.28 23.75
C SER A 44 3.29 3.66 23.20
N ALA A 45 2.26 4.48 22.96
CA ALA A 45 0.99 4.02 22.41
C ALA A 45 1.16 3.48 20.97
N MET A 46 1.96 4.15 20.13
CA MET A 46 2.28 3.65 18.78
C MET A 46 2.99 2.29 18.84
N LYS A 47 3.89 2.09 19.81
CA LYS A 47 4.60 0.83 20.01
C LYS A 47 3.66 -0.29 20.46
N GLU A 48 2.70 0.00 21.33
CA GLU A 48 1.67 -0.97 21.74
C GLU A 48 0.80 -1.40 20.55
N LEU A 49 0.36 -0.45 19.71
CA LEU A 49 -0.42 -0.76 18.51
C LEU A 49 0.38 -1.60 17.51
N LYS A 50 1.67 -1.30 17.36
CA LYS A 50 2.58 -2.11 16.53
C LYS A 50 2.70 -3.54 17.05
N GLN A 51 2.81 -3.69 18.37
CA GLN A 51 2.96 -5.00 19.01
C GLN A 51 1.69 -5.85 18.84
N ARG A 52 0.51 -5.27 19.10
CA ARG A 52 -0.79 -5.92 18.86
C ARG A 52 -0.95 -6.44 17.42
N CYS A 53 -0.61 -5.59 16.44
CA CYS A 53 -0.57 -6.03 15.04
C CYS A 53 0.37 -7.22 14.81
N ALA A 54 1.56 -7.24 15.42
CA ALA A 54 2.49 -8.36 15.29
C ALA A 54 2.00 -9.64 15.98
N ASP A 55 1.36 -9.53 17.15
CA ASP A 55 0.76 -10.65 17.85
C ASP A 55 -0.45 -11.23 17.10
N SER A 56 -1.21 -10.39 16.40
CA SER A 56 -2.37 -10.82 15.58
C SER A 56 -1.98 -11.56 14.28
N GLN A 57 -0.71 -11.52 13.86
CA GLN A 57 -0.20 -12.25 12.69
C GLN A 57 0.45 -13.59 13.05
N LYS A 58 0.51 -13.92 14.34
CA LYS A 58 1.21 -15.08 14.89
C LYS A 58 0.27 -16.27 15.06
#